data_AF-S4P526-F1
#
_entry.id   AF-S4P526-F1
#
_cell.length_a   1.000
_cell.length_b   1.000
_cell.length_c   1.000
_cell.angle_alpha   90.00
_cell.angle_beta   90.00
_cell.angle_gamma   90.00
#
_symmetry.space_group_name_H-M   'P 1'
#
loop_
_entity.id
_entity.type
_entity.pdbx_description
1 polymer ?
#
loop_
_entity_poly.entity_id
_entity_poly.type
_entity_poly.pdbx_seq_one_letter_code
_entity_poly.pdbx_strand_id
1 'polypeptide(L)'
;MPIQKHLKWKLTTITPIVVKKTLINSGFRLVKSECDTAECPQEETVEWIGIWGKHMKSLMFRAIKDGQKMNHFPGTFQIGRKDRLWRNLQKLVTKYGVSEFGIMPKTYVLPHDLKILKHDWEMHAANDERWIIKPPASARGTGIKVVSRWTQIPKKKPVVVQRYVSK
;
A
#
# COMPACT_ATOMS: atom_id res chain seq x y z
N MET A 1 38.08 -6.82 -9.74
CA MET A 1 37.35 -6.71 -11.03
C MET A 1 36.78 -5.29 -11.22
N PRO A 2 36.70 -4.77 -12.46
CA PRO A 2 36.30 -3.39 -12.74
C PRO A 2 34.88 -3.00 -12.28
N ILE A 3 33.94 -3.96 -12.17
CA ILE A 3 32.52 -3.67 -11.90
C ILE A 3 32.19 -3.46 -10.42
N GLN A 4 32.92 -4.13 -9.51
CA GLN A 4 32.65 -4.07 -8.06
C GLN A 4 32.78 -2.65 -7.47
N LYS A 5 33.57 -1.78 -8.11
CA LYS A 5 33.70 -0.38 -7.68
C LYS A 5 32.37 0.38 -7.78
N HIS A 6 31.48 -0.04 -8.69
CA HIS A 6 30.17 0.56 -8.96
C HIS A 6 29.02 -0.11 -8.19
N LEU A 7 29.22 -1.31 -7.62
CA LEU A 7 28.21 -2.02 -6.84
C LEU A 7 28.09 -1.41 -5.44
N LYS A 8 27.56 -0.18 -5.36
CA LYS A 8 27.32 0.56 -4.12
C LYS A 8 25.82 0.59 -3.83
N TRP A 9 25.42 0.09 -2.67
CA TRP A 9 24.02 0.10 -2.21
C TRP A 9 23.84 1.03 -1.02
N LYS A 10 22.92 1.98 -1.12
CA LYS A 10 22.61 2.93 -0.04
C LYS A 10 21.89 2.22 1.10
N LEU A 11 22.53 2.24 2.27
CA LEU A 11 22.02 1.64 3.49
C LEU A 11 21.01 2.57 4.16
N THR A 12 19.84 2.03 4.51
CA THR A 12 18.82 2.74 5.29
C THR A 12 18.56 2.03 6.61
N THR A 13 17.96 2.75 7.57
CA THR A 13 17.57 2.19 8.87
C THR A 13 16.54 1.06 8.74
N ILE A 14 15.75 1.05 7.67
CA ILE A 14 14.70 0.07 7.42
C ILE A 14 15.13 -1.09 6.51
N THR A 15 16.39 -1.12 6.05
CA THR A 15 16.86 -2.20 5.18
C THR A 15 16.80 -3.54 5.95
N PRO A 16 16.02 -4.54 5.50
CA PRO A 16 15.89 -5.82 6.20
C PRO A 16 17.21 -6.58 6.26
N ILE A 17 17.43 -7.36 7.33
CA ILE A 17 18.64 -8.18 7.50
C ILE A 17 18.86 -9.10 6.30
N VAL A 18 17.80 -9.73 5.79
CA VAL A 18 17.87 -10.60 4.61
C VAL A 18 18.37 -9.84 3.38
N VAL A 19 17.88 -8.62 3.14
CA VAL A 19 18.33 -7.77 2.02
C VAL A 19 19.80 -7.40 2.18
N LYS A 20 20.24 -7.02 3.40
CA LYS A 20 21.66 -6.72 3.68
C LYS A 20 22.55 -7.93 3.35
N LYS A 21 22.18 -9.12 3.81
CA LYS A 21 22.93 -10.37 3.55
C LYS A 21 22.97 -10.69 2.05
N THR A 22 21.85 -10.61 1.36
CA THR A 22 21.78 -10.85 -0.10
C THR A 22 22.69 -9.90 -0.86
N LEU A 23 22.70 -8.61 -0.52
CA LEU A 23 23.55 -7.61 -1.17
C LEU A 23 25.04 -7.91 -0.97
N ILE A 24 25.46 -8.17 0.27
CA ILE A 24 26.86 -8.51 0.60
C ILE A 24 27.29 -9.78 -0.15
N ASN A 25 26.46 -10.83 -0.11
CA ASN A 25 26.75 -12.08 -0.81
C ASN A 25 26.81 -11.93 -2.33
N SER A 26 26.16 -10.90 -2.88
CA SER A 26 26.18 -10.55 -4.31
C SER A 26 27.30 -9.58 -4.68
N GLY A 27 28.21 -9.25 -3.75
CA GLY A 27 29.36 -8.38 -3.99
C GLY A 27 29.07 -6.87 -3.91
N PHE A 28 27.91 -6.45 -3.38
CA PHE A 28 27.63 -5.04 -3.13
C PHE A 28 28.32 -4.54 -1.87
N ARG A 29 28.82 -3.31 -1.94
CA ARG A 29 29.26 -2.54 -0.77
C ARG A 29 28.10 -1.69 -0.25
N LEU A 30 27.80 -1.85 1.04
CA LEU A 30 26.80 -1.02 1.71
C LEU A 30 27.42 0.33 2.07
N VAL A 31 26.86 1.41 1.57
CA VAL A 31 27.33 2.78 1.83
C VAL A 31 26.31 3.51 2.68
N LYS A 32 26.78 4.24 3.68
CA LYS A 32 25.93 5.13 4.49
C LYS A 32 25.88 6.49 3.78
N SER A 33 24.71 7.07 3.71
CA SER A 33 24.51 8.47 3.32
C SER A 33 23.89 9.17 4.52
N GLU A 34 24.29 10.42 4.74
CA GLU A 34 23.69 11.29 5.77
C GLU A 34 22.28 11.74 5.38
N CYS A 35 21.89 11.45 4.15
CA CYS A 35 20.72 11.97 3.50
C CYS A 35 19.66 10.84 3.39
N ASP A 36 18.44 11.02 3.92
CA ASP A 36 17.30 10.16 3.59
C ASP A 36 16.61 10.74 2.35
N THR A 37 16.54 9.96 1.27
CA THR A 37 15.92 10.38 0.00
C THR A 37 14.48 10.86 0.16
N ALA A 38 13.79 10.49 1.24
CA ALA A 38 12.43 10.93 1.53
C ALA A 38 12.33 12.37 2.05
N GLU A 39 13.42 12.99 2.51
CA GLU A 39 13.40 14.30 3.17
C GLU A 39 14.57 15.22 2.80
N CYS A 40 15.49 14.82 1.92
CA CYS A 40 16.72 15.57 1.70
C CYS A 40 16.59 16.84 0.86
N PRO A 41 16.95 18.01 1.44
CA PRO A 41 17.09 19.26 0.70
C PRO A 41 18.51 19.45 0.12
N GLN A 42 19.45 18.56 0.46
CA GLN A 42 20.87 18.65 0.10
C GLN A 42 21.23 17.65 -0.99
N GLU A 43 22.23 17.99 -1.80
CA GLU A 43 22.76 17.10 -2.83
C GLU A 43 23.37 15.85 -2.21
N GLU A 44 22.98 14.68 -2.75
CA GLU A 44 23.57 13.40 -2.39
C GLU A 44 25.04 13.35 -2.80
N THR A 45 25.94 13.28 -1.82
CA THR A 45 27.39 13.20 -2.01
C THR A 45 27.89 11.78 -2.21
N VAL A 46 27.09 10.77 -1.85
CA VAL A 46 27.47 9.36 -1.94
C VAL A 46 26.88 8.75 -3.20
N GLU A 47 27.75 8.23 -4.08
CA GLU A 47 27.29 7.44 -5.22
C GLU A 47 26.69 6.09 -4.77
N TRP A 48 25.51 5.76 -5.28
CA TRP A 48 24.84 4.48 -5.09
C TRP A 48 23.97 4.15 -6.30
N ILE A 49 23.74 2.86 -6.53
CA ILE A 49 22.90 2.36 -7.66
C ILE A 49 21.60 1.70 -7.20
N GLY A 50 21.50 1.35 -5.92
CA GLY A 50 20.26 0.83 -5.33
C GLY A 50 20.02 1.28 -3.90
N ILE A 51 18.75 1.39 -3.52
CA ILE A 51 18.30 1.71 -2.18
C ILE A 51 17.08 0.86 -1.78
N TRP A 52 17.05 0.45 -0.51
CA TRP A 52 15.82 -0.05 0.13
C TRP A 52 15.23 1.06 1.00
N GLY A 53 14.37 1.87 0.41
CA GLY A 53 13.83 3.10 1.01
C GLY A 53 12.39 2.96 1.48
N LYS A 54 11.95 3.95 2.27
CA LYS A 54 10.52 4.12 2.58
C LYS A 54 9.79 4.60 1.32
N HIS A 55 8.50 4.33 1.24
CA HIS A 55 7.67 4.92 0.22
C HIS A 55 7.72 6.46 0.29
N MET A 56 8.00 7.14 -0.83
CA MET A 56 8.06 8.60 -0.93
C MET A 56 6.90 9.18 -1.77
N LYS A 57 6.66 10.49 -1.69
CA LYS A 57 5.64 11.14 -2.52
C LYS A 57 6.02 11.02 -4.00
N SER A 58 5.05 10.90 -4.91
CA SER A 58 5.30 10.67 -6.34
C SER A 58 6.25 11.70 -6.96
N LEU A 59 6.14 12.97 -6.59
CA LEU A 59 7.02 14.03 -7.10
C LEU A 59 8.49 13.83 -6.73
N MET A 60 8.77 13.18 -5.60
CA MET A 60 10.13 12.99 -5.12
C MET A 60 10.89 11.94 -5.93
N PHE A 61 10.20 11.04 -6.64
CA PHE A 61 10.86 10.09 -7.53
C PHE A 61 11.65 10.78 -8.66
N ARG A 62 11.38 12.06 -8.94
CA ARG A 62 12.19 12.88 -9.87
C ARG A 62 13.63 13.10 -9.40
N ALA A 63 13.91 12.92 -8.11
CA ALA A 63 15.26 13.02 -7.56
C ALA A 63 16.08 11.73 -7.74
N ILE A 64 15.45 10.62 -8.15
CA ILE A 64 16.15 9.37 -8.46
C ILE A 64 16.84 9.53 -9.81
N LYS A 65 18.18 9.45 -9.83
CA LYS A 65 18.99 9.64 -11.03
C LYS A 65 18.95 8.41 -11.95
N ASP A 66 19.34 8.60 -13.19
CA ASP A 66 19.51 7.49 -14.12
C ASP A 66 20.48 6.44 -13.56
N GLY A 67 20.14 5.17 -13.75
CA GLY A 67 20.88 4.03 -13.18
C GLY A 67 20.60 3.75 -11.71
N GLN A 68 19.95 4.64 -10.96
CA GLN A 68 19.52 4.38 -9.59
C GLN A 68 18.23 3.57 -9.55
N LYS A 69 18.15 2.63 -8.60
CA LYS A 69 16.99 1.77 -8.39
C LYS A 69 16.45 1.91 -6.97
N MET A 70 15.12 1.97 -6.86
CA MET A 70 14.40 1.99 -5.60
C MET A 70 13.36 0.87 -5.58
N ASN A 71 13.11 0.32 -4.40
CA ASN A 71 12.17 -0.78 -4.15
C ASN A 71 10.68 -0.37 -4.17
N HIS A 72 10.34 0.82 -4.66
CA HIS A 72 8.96 1.32 -4.73
C HIS A 72 8.70 1.99 -6.07
N PHE A 73 7.45 1.91 -6.54
CA PHE A 73 6.97 2.69 -7.67
C PHE A 73 6.12 3.88 -7.20
N PRO A 74 6.15 5.02 -7.92
CA PRO A 74 5.27 6.14 -7.63
C PRO A 74 3.80 5.71 -7.77
N GLY A 75 2.95 6.11 -6.82
CA GLY A 75 1.51 5.86 -6.90
C GLY A 75 1.04 4.46 -6.47
N THR A 76 1.91 3.59 -5.97
CA THR A 76 1.55 2.22 -5.51
C THR A 76 0.42 2.17 -4.47
N PHE A 77 0.17 3.25 -3.73
CA PHE A 77 -0.99 3.38 -2.85
C PHE A 77 -2.34 3.28 -3.56
N GLN A 78 -2.41 3.45 -4.89
CA GLN A 78 -3.63 3.23 -5.68
C GLN A 78 -4.11 1.78 -5.65
N ILE A 79 -3.19 0.83 -5.47
CA ILE A 79 -3.47 -0.60 -5.35
C ILE A 79 -3.23 -1.13 -3.92
N GLY A 80 -2.29 -0.54 -3.18
CA GLY A 80 -1.92 -1.00 -1.83
C GLY A 80 -2.88 -0.54 -0.72
N ARG A 81 -3.57 0.60 -0.89
CA ARG A 81 -4.59 1.04 0.07
C ARG A 81 -5.94 0.45 -0.29
N LYS A 82 -6.65 -0.10 0.69
CA LYS A 82 -7.91 -0.83 0.49
C LYS A 82 -9.03 0.05 -0.09
N ASP A 83 -9.09 1.31 0.35
CA ASP A 83 -10.05 2.30 -0.15
C ASP A 83 -9.80 2.65 -1.61
N ARG A 84 -8.53 2.91 -1.99
CA ARG A 84 -8.15 3.23 -3.36
C ARG A 84 -8.30 2.03 -4.29
N LEU A 85 -7.89 0.84 -3.84
CA LEU A 85 -8.05 -0.41 -4.59
C LEU A 85 -9.52 -0.61 -4.98
N TRP A 86 -10.44 -0.51 -4.02
CA TRP A 86 -11.87 -0.66 -4.31
C TRP A 86 -12.36 0.37 -5.33
N ARG A 87 -12.05 1.66 -5.14
CA ARG A 87 -12.48 2.72 -6.07
C ARG A 87 -11.92 2.51 -7.48
N ASN A 88 -10.69 2.01 -7.60
CA ASN A 88 -10.09 1.71 -8.90
C ASN A 88 -10.73 0.48 -9.55
N LEU A 89 -11.01 -0.58 -8.79
CA LEU A 89 -11.76 -1.74 -9.29
C LEU A 89 -13.16 -1.35 -9.75
N GLN A 90 -13.88 -0.49 -9.02
CA GLN A 90 -15.19 0.01 -9.46
C GLN A 90 -15.12 0.70 -10.83
N LYS A 91 -14.11 1.56 -11.05
CA LYS A 91 -13.92 2.21 -12.35
C LYS A 91 -13.65 1.20 -13.47
N LEU A 92 -12.86 0.16 -13.17
CA LEU A 92 -12.54 -0.90 -14.13
C LEU A 92 -13.76 -1.79 -14.41
N VAL A 93 -14.58 -2.10 -13.41
CA VAL A 93 -15.87 -2.79 -13.59
C VAL A 93 -16.82 -1.98 -14.46
N THR A 94 -16.92 -0.65 -14.26
CA THR A 94 -17.73 0.21 -15.12
C THR A 94 -17.24 0.20 -16.57
N LYS A 95 -15.92 0.11 -16.78
CA LYS A 95 -15.33 0.17 -18.13
C LYS A 95 -15.33 -1.16 -18.86
N TYR A 96 -15.06 -2.26 -18.15
CA TYR A 96 -14.77 -3.57 -18.75
C TYR A 96 -15.72 -4.67 -18.29
N GLY A 97 -16.65 -4.38 -17.38
CA GLY A 97 -17.66 -5.32 -16.90
C GLY A 97 -17.26 -6.09 -15.63
N VAL A 98 -18.28 -6.69 -15.02
CA VAL A 98 -18.17 -7.47 -13.78
C VAL A 98 -17.46 -8.80 -14.01
N SER A 99 -17.57 -9.41 -15.20
CA SER A 99 -16.86 -10.67 -15.52
C SER A 99 -15.35 -10.53 -15.40
N GLU A 100 -14.80 -9.37 -15.76
CA GLU A 100 -13.36 -9.12 -15.77
C GLU A 100 -12.84 -8.57 -14.43
N PHE A 101 -13.57 -7.63 -13.82
CA PHE A 101 -13.07 -6.90 -12.63
C PHE A 101 -13.95 -7.06 -11.38
N GLY A 102 -14.95 -7.94 -11.41
CA GLY A 102 -15.82 -8.31 -10.27
C GLY A 102 -15.15 -9.23 -9.25
N ILE A 103 -13.83 -9.18 -9.13
CA ILE A 103 -13.01 -10.10 -8.31
C ILE A 103 -13.01 -9.79 -6.81
N MET A 104 -13.61 -8.67 -6.41
CA MET A 104 -13.63 -8.21 -5.01
C MET A 104 -15.06 -8.12 -4.51
N PRO A 105 -15.38 -8.69 -3.32
CA PRO A 105 -16.70 -8.53 -2.71
C PRO A 105 -17.07 -7.06 -2.54
N LYS A 106 -18.37 -6.76 -2.68
CA LYS A 106 -18.90 -5.40 -2.57
C LYS A 106 -18.40 -4.72 -1.29
N THR A 107 -17.88 -3.53 -1.47
CA THR A 107 -17.14 -2.79 -0.45
C THR A 107 -17.60 -1.34 -0.41
N TYR A 108 -17.50 -0.71 0.76
CA TYR A 108 -17.91 0.65 1.04
C TYR A 108 -16.78 1.41 1.71
N VAL A 109 -16.49 2.61 1.23
CA VAL A 109 -15.48 3.50 1.81
C VAL A 109 -16.19 4.56 2.65
N LEU A 110 -16.08 4.42 3.97
CA LEU A 110 -16.68 5.35 4.92
C LEU A 110 -15.79 6.59 5.12
N PRO A 111 -16.40 7.76 5.39
CA PRO A 111 -17.84 7.99 5.59
C PRO A 111 -18.63 8.20 4.27
N HIS A 112 -17.96 8.32 3.13
CA HIS A 112 -18.57 8.68 1.85
C HIS A 112 -19.74 7.75 1.45
N ASP A 113 -19.54 6.44 1.61
CA ASP A 113 -20.54 5.45 1.18
C ASP A 113 -21.51 5.04 2.31
N LEU A 114 -21.58 5.79 3.43
CA LEU A 114 -22.37 5.39 4.61
C LEU A 114 -23.85 5.21 4.30
N LYS A 115 -24.43 6.09 3.48
CA LYS A 115 -25.85 6.03 3.10
C LYS A 115 -26.14 4.78 2.26
N ILE A 116 -25.25 4.47 1.31
CA ILE A 116 -25.36 3.29 0.44
C ILE A 116 -25.22 2.02 1.29
N LEU A 117 -24.21 1.98 2.16
CA LEU A 117 -24.02 0.88 3.11
C LEU A 117 -25.25 0.68 4.00
N LYS A 118 -25.88 1.75 4.49
CA LYS A 118 -27.08 1.65 5.34
C LYS A 118 -28.25 1.01 4.60
N HIS A 119 -28.49 1.45 3.36
CA HIS A 119 -29.54 0.89 2.52
C HIS A 119 -29.32 -0.61 2.27
N ASP A 120 -28.11 -0.99 1.85
CA ASP A 120 -27.79 -2.39 1.58
C ASP A 120 -27.79 -3.25 2.87
N TRP A 121 -27.41 -2.66 4.00
CA TRP A 121 -27.50 -3.32 5.31
C TRP A 121 -28.95 -3.67 5.66
N GLU A 122 -29.89 -2.75 5.48
CA GLU A 122 -31.32 -2.97 5.77
C GLU A 122 -31.91 -4.06 4.88
N MET A 123 -31.51 -4.12 3.60
CA MET A 123 -31.92 -5.18 2.66
C MET A 123 -31.40 -6.57 3.05
N HIS A 124 -30.25 -6.65 3.71
CA HIS A 124 -29.62 -7.91 4.11
C HIS A 124 -29.81 -8.25 5.61
N ALA A 125 -30.52 -7.41 6.37
CA ALA A 125 -30.65 -7.54 7.82
C ALA A 125 -31.30 -8.86 8.27
N ALA A 126 -32.17 -9.44 7.43
CA ALA A 126 -32.82 -10.71 7.72
C ALA A 126 -31.90 -11.94 7.59
N ASN A 127 -30.72 -11.80 6.98
CA ASN A 127 -29.87 -12.94 6.59
C ASN A 127 -28.71 -13.25 7.55
N ASP A 128 -28.70 -12.68 8.77
CA ASP A 128 -27.56 -12.75 9.71
C ASP A 128 -26.20 -12.43 9.05
N GLU A 129 -26.21 -11.49 8.12
CA GLU A 129 -25.06 -11.24 7.25
C GLU A 129 -23.92 -10.56 8.02
N ARG A 130 -22.72 -11.13 7.90
CA ARG A 130 -21.52 -10.60 8.56
C ARG A 130 -20.76 -9.65 7.66
N TRP A 131 -20.14 -8.66 8.27
CA TRP A 131 -19.37 -7.63 7.61
C TRP A 131 -17.99 -7.52 8.24
N ILE A 132 -16.98 -7.16 7.45
CA ILE A 132 -15.63 -6.94 7.92
C ILE A 132 -15.22 -5.49 7.73
N ILE A 133 -14.87 -4.84 8.84
CA ILE A 133 -14.36 -3.47 8.90
C ILE A 133 -12.83 -3.53 8.89
N LYS A 134 -12.20 -2.74 8.02
CA LYS A 134 -10.75 -2.70 7.84
C LYS A 134 -10.26 -1.25 7.81
N PRO A 135 -9.13 -0.89 8.45
CA PRO A 135 -8.50 0.40 8.23
C PRO A 135 -7.98 0.49 6.77
N PRO A 136 -8.09 1.64 6.09
CA PRO A 136 -7.75 1.75 4.67
C PRO A 136 -6.27 1.48 4.37
N ALA A 137 -5.38 1.97 5.24
CA ALA A 137 -3.93 1.95 5.09
C ALA A 137 -3.23 1.32 6.30
N SER A 138 -3.68 0.13 6.73
CA SER A 138 -3.02 -0.69 7.77
C SER A 138 -2.78 -2.12 7.29
N ALA A 139 -1.96 -2.86 8.02
CA ALA A 139 -1.49 -4.20 7.67
C ALA A 139 -1.52 -5.16 8.88
N ARG A 140 -1.21 -6.45 8.66
CA ARG A 140 -1.11 -7.50 9.69
C ARG A 140 -2.40 -7.72 10.50
N GLY A 141 -3.55 -7.44 9.91
CA GLY A 141 -4.86 -7.59 10.58
C GLY A 141 -5.16 -6.54 11.65
N THR A 142 -4.26 -5.59 11.91
CA THR A 142 -4.48 -4.57 12.95
C THR A 142 -5.70 -3.71 12.65
N GLY A 143 -6.59 -3.58 13.64
CA GLY A 143 -7.81 -2.77 13.55
C GLY A 143 -8.93 -3.39 12.72
N ILE A 144 -8.79 -4.64 12.26
CA ILE A 144 -9.87 -5.38 11.61
C ILE A 144 -10.91 -5.81 12.65
N LYS A 145 -12.19 -5.73 12.30
CA LYS A 145 -13.32 -6.24 13.10
C LYS A 145 -14.34 -6.91 12.21
N VAL A 146 -14.88 -8.05 12.64
CA VAL A 146 -16.08 -8.65 12.03
C VAL A 146 -17.28 -8.21 12.87
N VAL A 147 -18.35 -7.78 12.20
CA VAL A 147 -19.55 -7.23 12.83
C VAL A 147 -20.80 -7.78 12.16
N SER A 148 -21.87 -7.88 12.94
CA SER A 148 -23.21 -8.27 12.47
C SER A 148 -24.31 -7.31 12.93
N ARG A 149 -23.94 -6.24 13.65
CA ARG A 149 -24.89 -5.21 14.12
C ARG A 149 -24.53 -3.83 13.59
N TRP A 150 -25.54 -3.10 13.12
CA TRP A 150 -25.38 -1.75 12.56
C TRP A 150 -24.71 -0.78 13.55
N THR A 151 -25.00 -0.91 14.84
CA THR A 151 -24.42 -0.08 15.91
C THR A 151 -22.90 -0.17 16.01
N GLN A 152 -22.29 -1.22 15.45
CA GLN A 152 -20.84 -1.42 15.44
C GLN A 152 -20.14 -0.68 14.27
N ILE A 153 -20.91 -0.13 13.31
CA ILE A 153 -20.37 0.59 12.15
C ILE A 153 -19.91 2.00 12.57
N PRO A 154 -18.62 2.35 12.39
CA PRO A 154 -18.13 3.68 12.73
C PRO A 154 -18.59 4.70 11.68
N LYS A 155 -19.40 5.68 12.11
CA LYS A 155 -20.02 6.66 11.20
C LYS A 155 -19.10 7.81 10.78
N LYS A 156 -18.08 8.12 11.58
CA LYS A 156 -17.17 9.27 11.37
C LYS A 156 -15.72 8.89 11.09
N LYS A 157 -15.36 7.60 11.19
CA LYS A 157 -13.97 7.14 11.02
C LYS A 157 -13.75 6.66 9.58
N PRO A 158 -12.63 7.03 8.93
CA PRO A 158 -12.26 6.47 7.65
C PRO A 158 -11.96 4.98 7.79
N VAL A 159 -12.85 4.15 7.25
CA VAL A 159 -12.70 2.69 7.21
C VAL A 159 -13.28 2.15 5.91
N VAL A 160 -12.89 0.92 5.60
CA VAL A 160 -13.49 0.13 4.54
C VAL A 160 -14.39 -0.91 5.18
N VAL A 161 -15.65 -0.99 4.77
CA VAL A 161 -16.60 -2.03 5.17
C VAL A 161 -16.86 -2.92 3.98
N GLN A 162 -16.72 -4.22 4.13
CA GLN A 162 -16.89 -5.19 3.05
C GLN A 162 -17.73 -6.36 3.54
N ARG A 163 -18.57 -6.93 2.67
CA ARG A 163 -19.30 -8.16 2.98
C ARG A 163 -18.31 -9.25 3.37
N TYR A 164 -18.56 -9.93 4.49
CA TYR A 164 -17.71 -11.03 4.90
C TYR A 164 -18.03 -12.25 4.04
N VAL A 165 -17.01 -12.84 3.44
CA VAL A 165 -17.16 -14.08 2.66
C VAL A 165 -17.08 -15.23 3.65
N SER A 166 -18.23 -15.80 4.01
CA SER A 166 -18.32 -17.08 4.72
C SER A 166 -18.23 -18.24 3.72
N LYS A 167 -17.81 -19.40 4.22
CA LYS A 167 -17.96 -20.66 3.48
C LYS A 167 -19.41 -21.08 3.41
#